data_AF-A0A920RIA7-F1
#
_entry.id   AF-A0A920RIA7-F1
#
_cell.length_a   1.000
_cell.length_b   1.000
_cell.length_c   1.000
_cell.angle_alpha   90.00
_cell.angle_beta   90.00
_cell.angle_gamma   90.00
#
_symmetry.space_group_name_H-M   'P 1'
#
loop_
_entity.id
_entity.type
_entity.pdbx_description
1 polymer ?
#
loop_
_entity_poly.entity_id
_entity_poly.type
_entity_poly.pdbx_seq_one_letter_code
_entity_poly.pdbx_strand_id
1 'polypeptide(L)'
;MLVNGMCERGYPESFAKQIYQQILGFGEYGFPDPMPPVLPAGLRSAWLKYHQPAAFTCALLNSQPMGFYAPAQLIQDDAAMAYK
;
A
#
# COMPACT_ATOMS: atom_id res chain seq x y z
N MET A 1 8.26 -18.85 27.02
CA MET A 1 8.06 -17.47 26.49
C MET A 1 9.35 -17.00 25.82
N LEU A 2 9.26 -16.09 24.84
CA LEU A 2 10.34 -15.69 23.90
C LEU A 2 11.73 -15.53 24.56
N VAL A 3 11.80 -14.82 25.70
CA VAL A 3 13.05 -14.58 26.43
C VAL A 3 13.71 -15.88 26.90
N ASN A 4 12.97 -16.77 27.56
CA ASN A 4 13.50 -18.06 28.02
C ASN A 4 13.95 -18.94 26.84
N GLY A 5 13.19 -18.97 25.75
CA GLY A 5 13.55 -19.75 24.55
C GLY A 5 14.78 -19.20 23.81
N MET A 6 15.06 -17.89 23.92
CA MET A 6 16.31 -17.30 23.42
C MET A 6 17.48 -17.60 24.37
N CYS A 7 17.29 -17.55 25.68
CA CYS A 7 18.32 -17.93 26.65
C CYS A 7 18.71 -19.42 26.53
N GLU A 8 17.75 -20.33 26.33
CA GLU A 8 17.99 -21.76 26.07
C GLU A 8 18.80 -22.02 24.79
N ARG A 9 18.74 -21.09 23.83
CA ARG A 9 19.51 -21.13 22.58
C ARG A 9 20.86 -20.40 22.68
N GLY A 10 21.27 -20.00 23.87
CA GLY A 10 22.56 -19.36 24.15
C GLY A 10 22.60 -17.84 23.94
N TYR A 11 21.45 -17.18 23.76
CA TYR A 11 21.41 -15.72 23.63
C TYR A 11 21.45 -15.03 25.01
N PRO A 12 22.15 -13.90 25.14
CA PRO A 12 22.13 -13.10 26.37
C PRO A 12 20.72 -12.60 26.70
N GLU A 13 20.34 -12.63 27.97
CA GLU A 13 19.02 -12.19 28.43
C GLU A 13 18.75 -10.71 28.09
N SER A 14 19.78 -9.86 28.15
CA SER A 14 19.70 -8.44 27.76
C SER A 14 19.29 -8.26 26.30
N PHE A 15 19.84 -9.09 25.41
CA PHE A 15 19.50 -9.10 23.99
C PHE A 15 18.06 -9.59 23.77
N ALA A 16 17.65 -10.66 24.45
CA ALA A 16 16.30 -11.19 24.35
C ALA A 16 15.23 -10.20 24.85
N LYS A 17 15.51 -9.44 25.91
CA LYS A 17 14.64 -8.37 26.41
C LYS A 17 14.53 -7.20 25.42
N GLN A 18 15.62 -6.83 24.75
CA GLN A 18 15.58 -5.79 23.71
C GLN A 18 14.69 -6.20 22.53
N ILE A 19 14.82 -7.43 22.03
CA ILE A 19 13.96 -7.94 20.95
C ILE A 19 12.50 -7.97 21.37
N TYR A 20 12.21 -8.39 22.61
CA TYR A 20 10.85 -8.38 23.13
C TYR A 20 10.23 -6.96 23.12
N GLN A 21 10.99 -5.95 23.53
CA GLN A 21 10.54 -4.55 23.49
C GLN A 21 10.32 -4.04 22.06
N GLN A 22 11.18 -4.45 21.11
CA GLN A 22 10.99 -4.10 19.70
C GLN A 22 9.71 -4.71 19.14
N ILE A 23 9.43 -5.99 19.41
CA ILE A 23 8.21 -6.66 18.96
C ILE A 23 6.96 -5.97 19.52
N LEU A 24 6.98 -5.53 20.79
CA LEU A 24 5.90 -4.75 21.37
C LEU A 24 5.68 -3.42 20.64
N GLY A 25 6.76 -2.70 20.31
CA GLY A 25 6.68 -1.46 19.55
C GLY A 25 6.20 -1.65 18.10
N PHE A 26 6.50 -2.79 17.48
CA PHE A 26 6.02 -3.13 16.14
C PHE A 26 4.57 -3.62 16.14
N GLY A 27 4.05 -4.14 17.25
CA GLY A 27 2.67 -4.63 17.35
C GLY A 27 1.61 -3.55 17.11
N GLU A 28 1.91 -2.28 17.42
CA GLU A 28 1.00 -1.15 17.22
C GLU A 28 0.96 -0.63 15.78
N TYR A 29 2.02 -0.88 15.00
CA TYR A 29 2.16 -0.44 13.60
C TYR A 29 2.21 -1.59 12.60
N GLY A 30 2.10 -2.83 13.08
CA GLY A 30 2.19 -4.03 12.27
C GLY A 30 1.00 -4.10 11.32
N PHE A 31 1.29 -4.10 10.02
CA PHE A 31 0.27 -4.34 9.02
C PHE A 31 -0.18 -5.81 9.12
N PRO A 32 -1.46 -6.11 9.40
CA PRO A 32 -1.95 -7.49 9.42
C PRO A 32 -1.96 -8.02 7.99
N ASP A 33 -1.05 -8.93 7.67
CA ASP A 33 -1.04 -9.61 6.36
C ASP A 33 -2.18 -10.65 6.35
N PRO A 34 -3.18 -10.50 5.47
CA PRO A 34 -2.97 -10.72 4.05
C PRO A 34 -3.23 -9.46 3.23
N MET A 35 -2.25 -9.06 2.41
CA MET A 35 -2.31 -8.15 1.26
C MET A 35 -3.73 -7.60 0.99
N PRO A 36 -4.02 -6.33 1.33
CA PRO A 36 -5.37 -5.80 1.22
C PRO A 36 -5.86 -5.90 -0.23
N PRO A 37 -7.14 -6.27 -0.47
CA PRO A 37 -7.67 -6.56 -1.81
C PRO A 37 -7.45 -5.46 -2.86
N VAL A 38 -7.19 -4.24 -2.41
CA VAL A 38 -6.98 -3.05 -3.23
C VAL A 38 -5.56 -2.94 -3.81
N LEU A 39 -4.54 -3.60 -3.23
CA LEU A 39 -3.15 -3.50 -3.70
C LEU A 39 -2.99 -3.95 -5.16
N PRO A 40 -3.50 -5.12 -5.58
CA PRO A 40 -3.41 -5.53 -6.99
C PRO A 40 -4.20 -4.59 -7.93
N ALA A 41 -5.28 -3.97 -7.45
CA ALA A 41 -6.07 -3.04 -8.26
C ALA A 41 -5.31 -1.73 -8.52
N GLY A 42 -4.59 -1.22 -7.52
CA GLY A 42 -3.72 -0.05 -7.67
C GLY A 42 -2.56 -0.28 -8.65
N LEU A 43 -1.95 -1.47 -8.63
CA LEU A 43 -0.92 -1.84 -9.61
C LEU A 43 -1.47 -1.91 -11.04
N ARG A 44 -2.65 -2.50 -11.22
CA ARG A 44 -3.31 -2.58 -12.54
C ARG A 44 -3.73 -1.20 -13.05
N SER A 45 -4.28 -0.34 -12.19
CA SER A 45 -4.67 1.01 -12.59
C SER A 45 -3.45 1.87 -12.96
N ALA A 46 -2.34 1.75 -12.23
CA ALA A 46 -1.08 2.42 -12.57
C ALA A 46 -0.54 1.97 -13.94
N TRP A 47 -0.58 0.66 -14.23
CA TRP A 47 -0.18 0.13 -15.53
C TRP A 47 -1.05 0.68 -16.67
N LEU A 48 -2.38 0.66 -16.50
CA LEU A 48 -3.33 1.20 -17.49
C LEU A 48 -3.14 2.70 -17.70
N LYS A 49 -2.91 3.46 -16.62
CA LYS A 49 -2.66 4.91 -16.68
C LYS A 49 -1.39 5.23 -17.48
N TYR A 50 -0.34 4.41 -17.38
CA TYR A 50 0.91 4.63 -18.11
C TYR A 50 0.84 4.19 -19.58
N HIS A 51 0.29 3.00 -19.85
CA HIS A 51 0.32 2.42 -21.20
C HIS A 51 -0.90 2.78 -22.05
N GLN A 52 -2.05 3.07 -21.45
CA GLN A 52 -3.33 3.31 -22.12
C GLN A 52 -4.11 4.48 -21.49
N PRO A 53 -3.51 5.69 -21.42
CA PRO A 53 -4.08 6.83 -20.70
C PRO A 53 -5.48 7.23 -21.20
N ALA A 54 -5.69 7.32 -22.51
CA ALA A 54 -6.98 7.68 -23.08
C ALA A 54 -8.10 6.68 -22.73
N ALA A 55 -7.81 5.38 -22.79
CA ALA A 55 -8.77 4.33 -22.42
C ALA A 55 -9.04 4.32 -20.91
N PHE A 56 -8.01 4.57 -20.09
CA PHE A 56 -8.13 4.69 -18.64
C PHE A 56 -9.01 5.88 -18.25
N THR A 57 -8.78 7.06 -18.80
CA THR A 57 -9.58 8.26 -18.54
C THR A 57 -11.03 8.09 -19.00
N CYS A 58 -11.26 7.49 -20.16
CA CYS A 58 -12.61 7.14 -20.64
C CYS A 58 -13.34 6.20 -19.67
N ALA A 59 -12.65 5.16 -19.17
CA ALA A 59 -13.22 4.23 -18.19
C ALA A 59 -13.57 4.91 -16.85
N LEU A 60 -12.76 5.87 -16.40
CA LEU A 60 -13.03 6.67 -15.21
C LEU A 60 -14.24 7.59 -15.38
N LEU A 61 -14.38 8.23 -16.55
CA LEU A 61 -15.56 9.05 -16.88
C LEU A 61 -16.85 8.21 -16.94
N ASN A 62 -16.77 7.00 -17.50
CA ASN A 62 -17.90 6.07 -17.56
C ASN A 62 -18.31 5.52 -16.18
N SER A 63 -17.42 5.60 -15.20
CA SER A 63 -17.64 5.10 -13.84
C SER A 63 -18.14 6.19 -12.88
N GLN A 64 -18.59 7.34 -13.41
CA GLN A 64 -19.14 8.42 -12.60
C GLN A 64 -20.53 8.07 -12.03
N PRO A 65 -20.85 8.51 -10.80
CA PRO A 65 -20.07 9.41 -9.93
C PRO A 65 -19.02 8.68 -9.08
N MET A 66 -17.76 9.16 -9.08
CA MET A 66 -16.66 8.54 -8.31
C MET A 66 -16.38 9.17 -6.93
N GLY A 67 -17.25 10.06 -6.43
CA GLY A 67 -17.19 10.64 -5.07
C GLY A 67 -16.04 11.63 -4.80
N PHE A 68 -14.87 11.46 -5.43
CA PHE A 68 -13.64 12.20 -5.13
C PHE A 68 -13.13 13.09 -6.28
N TYR A 69 -13.53 12.83 -7.53
CA TYR A 69 -13.05 13.57 -8.71
C TYR A 69 -14.19 13.98 -9.63
N ALA A 70 -14.28 15.28 -9.92
CA ALA A 70 -15.19 15.82 -10.92
C ALA A 70 -14.72 15.44 -12.34
N PRO A 71 -15.64 15.21 -13.30
CA PRO A 71 -15.27 14.87 -14.68
C PRO A 71 -14.29 15.86 -15.33
N ALA A 72 -14.48 17.16 -15.09
CA ALA A 72 -13.60 18.20 -15.62
C ALA A 72 -12.15 18.06 -15.14
N GLN A 73 -11.94 17.63 -13.90
CA GLN A 73 -10.61 17.45 -13.32
C GLN A 73 -9.89 16.24 -13.93
N LEU A 74 -10.62 15.16 -14.23
CA LEU A 74 -10.06 14.00 -14.92
C LEU A 74 -9.59 14.33 -16.34
N ILE A 75 -10.37 15.14 -17.07
CA ILE A 75 -10.03 15.57 -18.43
C ILE A 75 -8.79 16.47 -18.42
N GLN A 76 -8.68 17.37 -17.43
CA GLN A 76 -7.51 18.24 -17.27
C GLN A 76 -6.24 17.44 -16.93
N ASP A 77 -6.35 16.45 -16.03
CA ASP A 77 -5.24 15.59 -15.67
C ASP A 77 -4.73 14.76 -16.87
N ASP A 78 -5.63 14.24 -17.70
CA ASP A 78 -5.28 13.52 -18.94
C ASP A 78 -4.59 14.43 -19.96
N ALA A 79 -5.13 15.64 -20.17
CA ALA A 79 -4.50 16.64 -21.03
C ALA A 79 -3.09 17.00 -20.55
N ALA A 80 -2.88 17.18 -19.24
CA ALA A 80 -1.56 17.47 -18.68
C ALA A 80 -0.55 16.33 -18.88
N MET A 81 -1.02 15.08 -18.94
CA MET A 81 -0.17 13.92 -19.23
C MET A 81 0.16 13.77 -20.73
N ALA A 82 -0.71 14.23 -21.63
CA ALA A 82 -0.47 14.17 -23.08
C ALA A 82 0.60 15.16 -23.58
N TYR A 83 0.92 16.20 -22.80
CA TYR A 83 1.98 17.17 -23.08
C TYR A 83 3.37 16.75 -22.53
N LYS A 84 3.53 15.49 -22.15
CA LYS A 84 4.75 14.93 -21.55
C LYS A 84 5.38 13.86 -22.44
#